data_AF-A0A560WT68-F1
#
_entry.id   AF-A0A560WT68-F1
#
_cell.length_a   1.000
_cell.length_b   1.000
_cell.length_c   1.000
_cell.angle_alpha   90.00
_cell.angle_beta   90.00
_cell.angle_gamma   90.00
#
_symmetry.space_group_name_H-M   'P 1'
#
loop_
_entity.id
_entity.type
_entity.pdbx_description
1 polymer ?
#
loop_
_entity_poly.entity_id
_entity_poly.type
_entity_poly.pdbx_seq_one_letter_code
_entity_poly.pdbx_strand_id
1 'polypeptide(L)'
;MEPQTQAEALLLVQMYVTHDAAIRALTQLGKSEWVQTSQMFGNLATKLLRTSQGQMETLARMRRGGEQVVRHIHVDNRGGQAVIAESINTGGQGNRKNDDQSHTTGAAGIGSALLGADPFGNGVPISSREGAETMPHARGDKSGRA
;
A
#
# COMPACT_ATOMS: atom_id res chain seq x y z
N MET A 1 -18.04 -16.95 -18.20
CA MET A 1 -16.72 -16.53 -18.70
C MET A 1 -16.04 -17.76 -19.28
N GLU A 2 -15.64 -17.71 -20.55
CA GLU A 2 -14.93 -18.84 -21.16
C GLU A 2 -13.44 -18.79 -20.76
N PRO A 3 -12.87 -19.89 -20.23
CA PRO A 3 -11.46 -19.95 -19.87
C PRO A 3 -10.58 -20.12 -21.11
N GLN A 4 -9.48 -19.37 -21.19
CA GLN A 4 -8.51 -19.50 -22.29
C GLN A 4 -7.44 -20.56 -22.02
N THR A 5 -7.20 -20.87 -20.74
CA THR A 5 -6.18 -21.83 -20.30
C THR A 5 -6.70 -22.70 -19.15
N GLN A 6 -6.03 -23.83 -18.90
CA GLN A 6 -6.35 -24.69 -17.74
C GLN A 6 -6.18 -23.93 -16.41
N ALA A 7 -5.18 -23.06 -16.31
CA ALA A 7 -4.96 -22.22 -15.13
C ALA A 7 -6.11 -21.22 -14.92
N GLU A 8 -6.63 -20.61 -15.99
CA GLU A 8 -7.83 -19.77 -15.90
C GLU A 8 -9.05 -20.57 -15.46
N ALA A 9 -9.24 -21.79 -15.98
CA ALA A 9 -10.36 -22.64 -15.60
C ALA A 9 -10.33 -22.96 -14.09
N LEU A 10 -9.17 -23.34 -13.56
CA LEU A 10 -9.00 -23.59 -12.13
C LEU A 10 -9.28 -22.34 -11.29
N LEU A 11 -8.76 -21.18 -11.73
CA LEU A 11 -8.98 -19.92 -11.05
C LEU A 11 -10.47 -19.54 -11.02
N LEU A 12 -11.20 -19.72 -12.13
CA LEU A 12 -12.63 -19.45 -12.21
C LEU A 12 -13.45 -20.35 -11.26
N VAL A 13 -13.10 -21.64 -11.15
CA VAL A 13 -13.74 -22.54 -10.18
C VAL A 13 -13.48 -22.05 -8.74
N GLN A 14 -12.23 -21.68 -8.44
CA GLN A 14 -11.88 -21.17 -7.12
C GLN A 14 -12.60 -19.84 -6.80
N MET A 15 -12.73 -18.95 -7.79
CA MET A 15 -13.48 -17.70 -7.67
C MET A 15 -14.94 -17.95 -7.32
N TYR A 16 -15.58 -18.88 -8.03
CA TYR A 16 -16.97 -19.24 -7.75
C TYR A 16 -17.14 -19.75 -6.32
N VAL A 17 -16.33 -20.73 -5.90
CA VAL A 17 -16.43 -21.30 -4.54
C VAL A 17 -16.13 -20.26 -3.46
N THR A 18 -15.14 -19.39 -3.68
CA THR A 18 -14.78 -18.32 -2.73
C THR A 18 -15.93 -17.32 -2.59
N HIS A 19 -16.56 -16.95 -3.70
CA HIS A 19 -17.69 -16.02 -3.71
C HIS A 19 -18.94 -16.65 -3.09
N ASP A 20 -19.27 -17.90 -3.41
CA ASP A 20 -20.38 -18.64 -2.77
C ASP A 20 -20.21 -18.73 -1.26
N ALA A 21 -19.00 -19.06 -0.78
CA ALA A 21 -18.69 -19.06 0.65
C ALA A 21 -18.85 -17.66 1.29
N ALA A 22 -18.49 -16.59 0.59
CA ALA A 22 -18.69 -15.22 1.07
C ALA A 22 -20.19 -14.90 1.21
N ILE A 23 -21.01 -15.25 0.23
CA ILE A 23 -22.47 -15.06 0.27
C ILE A 23 -23.10 -15.86 1.41
N ARG A 24 -22.65 -17.09 1.66
CA ARG A 24 -23.10 -17.88 2.82
C ARG A 24 -22.72 -17.24 4.15
N ALA A 25 -21.50 -16.73 4.27
CA ALA A 25 -21.07 -16.01 5.47
C ALA A 25 -21.89 -14.73 5.71
N LEU A 26 -22.18 -13.96 4.66
CA LEU A 26 -23.07 -12.78 4.73
C LEU A 26 -24.51 -13.17 5.10
N THR A 27 -25.02 -14.28 4.58
CA THR A 27 -26.34 -14.80 4.94
C THR A 27 -26.40 -15.15 6.42
N GLN A 28 -25.35 -15.78 6.95
CA GLN A 28 -25.28 -16.13 8.37
C GLN A 28 -25.08 -14.90 9.27
N LEU A 29 -24.35 -13.90 8.79
CA LEU A 29 -24.25 -12.59 9.44
C LEU A 29 -25.63 -11.95 9.60
N GLY A 30 -26.45 -11.95 8.53
CA GLY A 30 -27.81 -11.38 8.57
C GLY A 30 -28.78 -12.11 9.49
N LYS A 31 -28.50 -13.39 9.83
CA LYS A 31 -29.29 -14.21 10.77
C LYS A 31 -28.78 -14.15 12.20
N SER A 32 -27.64 -13.51 12.45
CA SER A 32 -26.95 -13.56 13.73
C SER A 32 -27.56 -12.56 14.71
N GLU A 33 -28.04 -13.06 15.85
CA GLU A 33 -28.56 -12.23 16.95
C GLU A 33 -27.45 -11.82 17.93
N TRP A 34 -26.38 -12.62 18.02
CA TRP A 34 -25.27 -12.39 18.95
C TRP A 34 -24.12 -11.62 18.29
N VAL A 35 -23.64 -10.58 18.97
CA VAL A 35 -22.60 -9.67 18.46
C VAL A 35 -21.33 -10.41 18.04
N GLN A 36 -20.88 -11.39 18.83
CA GLN A 36 -19.66 -12.16 18.57
C GLN A 36 -19.79 -13.00 17.29
N THR A 37 -20.95 -13.64 17.09
CA THR A 37 -21.26 -14.42 15.89
C THR A 37 -21.33 -13.50 14.67
N SER A 38 -21.93 -12.32 14.80
CA SER A 38 -21.95 -11.30 13.74
C SER A 38 -20.54 -10.83 13.38
N GLN A 39 -19.69 -10.54 14.36
CA GLN A 39 -18.30 -10.15 14.10
C GLN A 39 -17.50 -11.28 13.42
N MET A 40 -17.69 -12.53 13.83
CA MET A 40 -17.02 -13.68 13.23
C MET A 40 -17.39 -13.82 11.74
N PHE A 41 -18.68 -13.83 11.41
CA PHE A 41 -19.13 -13.97 10.03
C PHE A 41 -18.84 -12.72 9.18
N GLY A 42 -18.90 -11.52 9.76
CA GLY A 42 -18.48 -10.27 9.09
C GLY A 42 -17.00 -10.28 8.73
N ASN A 43 -16.13 -10.72 9.64
CA ASN A 43 -14.69 -10.87 9.39
C ASN A 43 -14.41 -11.95 8.33
N LEU A 44 -15.11 -13.08 8.39
CA LEU A 44 -14.98 -14.15 7.40
C LEU A 44 -15.40 -13.67 6.01
N ALA A 45 -16.59 -13.06 5.90
CA ALA A 45 -17.10 -12.52 4.64
C ALA A 45 -16.14 -11.49 4.04
N THR A 46 -15.63 -10.56 4.84
CA THR A 46 -14.67 -9.53 4.40
C THR A 46 -13.40 -10.15 3.82
N LYS A 47 -12.84 -11.18 4.46
CA LYS A 47 -11.65 -11.88 3.97
C LYS A 47 -11.90 -12.62 2.66
N LEU A 48 -13.05 -13.30 2.54
CA LEU A 48 -13.43 -14.01 1.32
C LEU A 48 -13.69 -13.05 0.16
N LEU A 49 -14.37 -11.93 0.40
CA LEU A 49 -14.58 -10.90 -0.61
C LEU A 49 -13.27 -10.26 -1.09
N ARG A 50 -12.35 -9.95 -0.17
CA ARG A 50 -11.01 -9.47 -0.54
C ARG A 50 -10.23 -10.49 -1.37
N THR A 51 -10.36 -11.77 -1.03
CA THR A 51 -9.74 -12.87 -1.81
C THR A 51 -10.35 -12.94 -3.21
N SER A 52 -11.67 -12.85 -3.33
CA SER A 52 -12.39 -12.82 -4.61
C SER A 52 -11.96 -11.64 -5.48
N GLN A 53 -11.74 -10.46 -4.89
CA GLN A 53 -11.16 -9.31 -5.60
C GLN A 53 -9.75 -9.60 -6.12
N GLY A 54 -8.86 -10.13 -5.28
CA GLY A 54 -7.50 -10.51 -5.71
C GLY A 54 -7.50 -11.57 -6.82
N GLN A 55 -8.46 -12.50 -6.82
CA GLN A 55 -8.63 -13.48 -7.90
C GLN A 55 -9.10 -12.80 -9.20
N MET A 56 -10.02 -11.83 -9.14
CA MET A 56 -10.44 -11.05 -10.32
C MET A 56 -9.27 -10.25 -10.91
N GLU A 57 -8.46 -9.60 -10.09
CA GLU A 57 -7.24 -8.90 -10.53
C GLU A 57 -6.23 -9.86 -11.14
N THR A 58 -6.09 -11.06 -10.57
CA THR A 58 -5.21 -12.10 -11.10
C THR A 58 -5.68 -12.57 -12.47
N LEU A 59 -6.98 -12.82 -12.64
CA LEU A 59 -7.57 -13.17 -13.93
C LEU A 59 -7.34 -12.06 -14.96
N ALA A 60 -7.55 -10.79 -14.58
CA ALA A 60 -7.30 -9.65 -15.44
C ALA A 60 -5.81 -9.56 -15.86
N ARG A 61 -4.88 -9.80 -14.94
CA ARG A 61 -3.43 -9.84 -15.23
C ARG A 61 -3.06 -10.98 -16.16
N MET A 62 -3.61 -12.18 -15.94
CA MET A 62 -3.40 -13.34 -16.81
C MET A 62 -3.85 -13.05 -18.24
N ARG A 63 -5.03 -12.43 -18.41
CA ARG A 63 -5.57 -12.06 -19.73
C ARG A 63 -4.84 -10.91 -20.40
N ARG A 64 -4.24 -10.00 -19.63
CA ARG A 64 -3.45 -8.88 -20.15
C ARG A 64 -2.11 -9.33 -20.73
N GLY A 65 -1.65 -10.55 -20.45
CA GLY A 65 -0.47 -11.12 -21.11
C GLY A 65 0.88 -10.50 -20.69
N GLY A 66 0.95 -9.86 -19.52
CA GLY A 66 2.22 -9.55 -18.84
C GLY A 66 3.30 -8.85 -19.68
N GLU A 67 2.96 -7.87 -20.52
CA GLU A 67 3.98 -7.02 -21.14
C GLU A 67 4.58 -6.08 -20.09
N GLN A 68 5.74 -6.44 -19.55
CA GLN A 68 6.61 -5.49 -18.85
C GLN A 68 7.53 -4.84 -19.88
N VAL A 69 7.15 -3.67 -20.39
CA VAL A 69 8.03 -2.86 -21.26
C VAL A 69 9.16 -2.28 -20.41
N VAL A 70 10.29 -2.98 -20.33
CA VAL A 70 11.50 -2.46 -19.67
C VAL A 70 12.17 -1.45 -20.61
N ARG A 71 11.90 -0.16 -20.43
CA ARG A 71 12.56 0.91 -21.17
C ARG A 71 13.92 1.21 -20.57
N HIS A 72 14.99 0.70 -21.18
CA HIS A 72 16.37 1.02 -20.79
C HIS A 72 16.73 2.42 -21.32
N ILE A 73 16.71 3.43 -20.46
CA ILE A 73 17.11 4.80 -20.80
C ILE A 73 18.56 4.99 -20.33
N HIS A 74 19.49 5.13 -21.27
CA HIS A 74 20.87 5.49 -20.95
C HIS A 74 20.93 7.01 -20.73
N VAL A 75 21.12 7.43 -19.49
CA VAL A 75 21.34 8.84 -19.15
C VAL A 75 22.85 9.07 -19.16
N ASP A 76 23.35 9.73 -20.21
CA ASP A 76 24.76 10.15 -20.26
C ASP A 76 24.93 11.39 -19.37
N ASN A 77 25.73 11.26 -18.32
CA ASN A 77 25.91 12.26 -17.26
C ASN A 77 27.00 13.30 -17.58
N ARG A 78 27.20 13.61 -18.87
CA ARG A 78 28.25 14.56 -19.32
C ARG A 78 27.77 16.00 -19.53
N GLY A 79 26.52 16.31 -19.22
CA GLY A 79 26.00 17.67 -19.25
C GLY A 79 24.51 17.73 -18.96
N GLY A 80 24.18 17.95 -17.68
CA GLY A 80 22.94 18.52 -17.14
C GLY A 80 21.62 18.36 -17.93
N GLN A 81 20.67 17.67 -17.26
CA GLN A 81 19.21 17.79 -17.38
C GLN A 81 18.51 16.77 -18.31
N ALA A 82 18.06 15.66 -17.71
CA ALA A 82 17.08 14.76 -18.31
C ALA A 82 15.66 15.17 -17.86
N VAL A 83 14.92 15.86 -18.73
CA VAL A 83 13.47 16.04 -18.56
C VAL A 83 12.77 14.84 -19.19
N ILE A 84 12.19 13.97 -18.35
CA ILE A 84 11.32 12.88 -18.83
C ILE A 84 9.92 13.48 -18.99
N ALA A 85 9.57 13.86 -20.22
CA ALA A 85 8.20 14.23 -20.56
C ALA A 85 7.63 13.18 -21.51
N GLU A 86 6.57 12.50 -21.08
CA GLU A 86 5.86 11.50 -21.90
C GLU A 86 5.07 12.16 -23.05
N SER A 87 4.81 13.46 -22.97
CA SER A 87 4.32 14.28 -24.09
C SER A 87 4.78 15.73 -23.96
N ILE A 88 5.66 16.21 -24.84
CA ILE A 88 5.92 17.64 -25.01
C ILE A 88 5.13 18.10 -26.22
N ASN A 89 3.99 18.78 -25.99
CA ASN A 89 3.34 19.56 -27.03
C ASN A 89 4.14 20.85 -27.20
N THR A 90 5.06 20.89 -28.16
CA THR A 90 5.81 22.11 -28.51
C THR A 90 4.90 23.07 -29.29
N GLY A 91 3.98 23.72 -28.59
CA GLY A 91 3.33 24.95 -29.04
C GLY A 91 4.26 26.13 -28.77
N GLY A 92 4.60 26.88 -29.82
CA GLY A 92 5.75 27.77 -29.83
C GLY A 92 5.63 29.08 -29.05
N GLN A 93 6.75 29.81 -29.16
CA GLN A 93 6.89 31.27 -29.19
C GLN A 93 7.54 31.93 -27.96
N GLY A 94 8.72 32.50 -28.22
CA GLY A 94 9.07 33.81 -27.67
C GLY A 94 10.17 33.81 -26.61
N ASN A 95 11.41 33.87 -27.08
CA ASN A 95 12.56 34.39 -26.34
C ASN A 95 12.21 35.75 -25.69
N ARG A 96 12.03 35.80 -24.37
CA ARG A 96 12.04 37.05 -23.59
C ARG A 96 13.16 36.98 -22.57
N LYS A 97 14.12 37.86 -22.79
CA LYS A 97 15.23 38.19 -21.91
C LYS A 97 14.65 38.83 -20.63
N ASN A 98 14.88 38.20 -19.48
CA ASN A 98 14.49 38.71 -18.16
C ASN A 98 15.68 39.46 -17.56
N ASP A 99 15.89 40.70 -18.00
CA ASP A 99 16.90 41.62 -17.45
C ASP A 99 16.34 42.38 -16.22
N ASP A 100 15.75 41.68 -15.24
CA ASP A 100 15.31 42.32 -13.99
C ASP A 100 15.40 41.37 -12.78
N GLN A 101 16.61 40.87 -12.51
CA GLN A 101 16.95 40.21 -11.25
C GLN A 101 17.13 41.29 -10.16
N SER A 102 16.06 41.60 -9.44
CA SER A 102 16.16 42.41 -8.21
C SER A 102 16.82 41.61 -7.10
N HIS A 103 18.09 41.88 -6.82
CA HIS A 103 18.78 41.42 -5.61
C HIS A 103 18.29 42.21 -4.40
N THR A 104 17.41 41.61 -3.59
CA THR A 104 17.25 42.03 -2.19
C THR A 104 17.19 40.80 -1.30
N THR A 105 18.25 40.57 -0.54
CA THR A 105 18.23 39.72 0.66
C THR A 105 17.36 40.43 1.69
N GLY A 106 16.07 40.08 1.71
CA GLY A 106 15.07 40.61 2.64
C GLY A 106 14.86 39.68 3.83
N ALA A 107 14.81 40.28 5.02
CA ALA A 107 14.77 39.67 6.35
C ALA A 107 13.83 38.47 6.52
N ALA A 108 14.22 37.55 7.42
CA ALA A 108 13.42 36.43 7.90
C ALA A 108 12.08 36.94 8.47
N GLY A 109 11.04 36.87 7.65
CA GLY A 109 9.67 37.12 8.04
C GLY A 109 9.16 35.98 8.93
N ILE A 110 8.53 36.37 10.03
CA ILE A 110 7.83 35.50 10.97
C ILE A 110 6.73 34.75 10.19
N GLY A 111 6.97 33.47 9.91
CA GLY A 111 5.97 32.59 9.31
C GLY A 111 4.82 32.33 10.29
N SER A 112 3.59 32.34 9.78
CA SER A 112 2.38 32.08 10.57
C SER A 112 2.48 30.75 11.34
N ALA A 113 2.13 30.78 12.62
CA ALA A 113 2.11 29.61 13.50
C ALA A 113 1.19 28.53 12.90
N LEU A 114 1.75 27.35 12.65
CA LEU A 114 1.00 26.18 12.21
C LEU A 114 0.10 25.67 13.35
N LEU A 115 -1.05 25.13 12.95
CA LEU A 115 -2.15 24.69 13.79
C LEU A 115 -1.75 23.53 14.73
N GLY A 116 -1.66 23.80 16.03
CA GLY A 116 -1.87 22.86 17.15
C GLY A 116 -0.77 21.82 17.44
N ALA A 117 0.24 22.20 18.22
CA ALA A 117 0.96 21.24 19.06
C ALA A 117 0.08 20.95 20.29
N ASP A 118 -0.41 19.71 20.44
CA ASP A 118 -1.10 19.27 21.66
C ASP A 118 -0.07 19.15 22.79
N PRO A 119 -0.15 19.98 23.85
CA PRO A 119 0.84 20.00 24.91
C PRO A 119 0.74 18.81 25.88
N PHE A 120 -0.21 17.88 25.69
CA PHE A 120 -0.40 16.68 26.54
C PHE A 120 -0.10 15.34 25.83
N GLY A 121 0.48 15.37 24.63
CA GLY A 121 0.89 14.14 23.95
C GLY A 121 2.02 13.43 24.69
N ASN A 122 1.79 12.21 25.16
CA ASN A 122 2.86 11.34 25.66
C ASN A 122 3.89 11.13 24.53
N GLY A 123 5.06 11.75 24.65
CA GLY A 123 6.16 11.57 23.70
C GLY A 123 6.52 10.09 23.58
N VAL A 124 6.66 9.60 22.34
CA VAL A 124 7.19 8.26 22.10
C VAL A 124 8.68 8.23 22.44
N PRO A 125 9.17 7.18 23.12
CA PRO A 125 10.57 7.10 23.50
C PRO A 125 11.46 7.05 22.25
N ILE A 126 12.50 7.87 22.26
CA ILE A 126 13.56 7.88 21.24
C ILE A 126 14.35 6.57 21.40
N SER A 127 14.52 5.80 20.32
CA SER A 127 15.31 4.57 20.37
C SER A 127 16.77 4.87 20.71
N SER A 128 17.22 4.53 21.92
CA SER A 128 18.63 4.53 22.28
C SER A 128 19.32 3.29 21.68
N ARG A 129 20.63 3.41 21.42
CA ARG A 129 21.47 2.36 20.83
C ARG A 129 21.89 1.29 21.85
N GLU A 130 21.27 1.30 23.02
CA GLU A 130 21.58 0.43 24.16
C GLU A 130 20.71 -0.83 24.04
N GLY A 131 21.35 -1.99 23.90
CA GLY A 131 20.66 -3.27 23.74
C GLY A 131 19.77 -3.54 24.95
N ALA A 132 18.56 -4.05 24.71
CA ALA A 132 17.62 -4.41 25.77
C ALA A 132 18.25 -5.40 26.76
N GLU A 133 17.97 -5.22 28.06
CA GLU A 133 18.42 -6.11 29.13
C GLU A 133 18.04 -7.58 28.87
N THR A 134 18.87 -8.50 29.35
CA THR A 134 18.70 -9.94 29.14
C THR A 134 17.40 -10.41 29.77
N MET A 135 16.44 -10.80 28.93
CA MET A 135 15.15 -11.34 29.35
C MET A 135 15.33 -12.66 30.13
N PRO A 136 14.60 -12.87 31.24
CA PRO A 136 14.65 -14.15 31.95
C PRO A 136 14.12 -15.29 31.09
N HIS A 137 14.77 -16.45 31.19
CA HIS A 137 14.51 -17.62 30.35
C HIS A 137 13.12 -18.21 30.65
N ALA A 138 12.22 -18.22 29.66
CA ALA A 138 10.81 -18.63 29.80
C ALA A 138 10.56 -20.15 29.99
N ARG A 139 11.60 -20.95 30.25
CA ARG A 139 11.47 -22.41 30.40
C ARG A 139 11.69 -22.75 31.87
N GLY A 140 10.58 -22.90 32.59
CA GLY A 140 10.59 -23.29 34.00
C GLY A 140 11.41 -24.56 34.22
N ASP A 141 12.35 -24.48 35.15
CA ASP A 141 13.18 -25.57 35.60
C ASP A 141 12.29 -26.59 36.35
N LYS A 142 11.82 -27.62 35.64
CA LYS A 142 11.22 -28.78 36.28
C LYS A 142 12.35 -29.70 36.72
N SER A 143 12.81 -29.51 37.95
CA SER A 143 13.57 -30.52 38.66
C SER A 143 12.66 -31.74 38.88
N GLY A 144 12.78 -32.73 38.00
CA GLY A 144 12.31 -34.08 38.29
C GLY A 144 13.23 -34.68 39.35
N ARG A 145 12.75 -34.75 40.59
CA ARG A 145 13.38 -35.55 41.64
C ARG A 145 12.68 -36.90 41.73
N ALA A 146 13.52 -37.91 41.91
CA ALA A 146 13.26 -39.34 42.02
C ALA A 146 12.30 -39.71 43.17
#